data_AF-A0A5C2FPQ7-F1
#
_entry.id   AF-A0A5C2FPQ7-F1
#
_cell.length_a   1.000
_cell.length_b   1.000
_cell.length_c   1.000
_cell.angle_alpha   90.00
_cell.angle_beta   90.00
_cell.angle_gamma   90.00
#
_symmetry.space_group_name_H-M   'P 1'
#
loop_
_entity.id
_entity.type
_entity.pdbx_description
1 polymer ?
#
loop_
_entity_poly.entity_id
_entity_poly.type
_entity_poly.pdbx_seq_one_letter_code
_entity_poly.pdbx_strand_id
1 'polypeptide(L)'
;MLRGYKRPDIKFAEYLDELGTPIPYGERWDGEPDHESYSVTEHPERFAPVQHVARALLGWMQEQFQVRCFEDPGLATELRIPPDTVMCSIRILPVDSRCAPLGIVLTKFPGVHLELGALYQAAFPYCGCDACDEHVPDMIEELEAQVGAAVSGAFGEYLDLDAGRLVHRFEVDEMGFSEQSGSLDDLSPARLARARAILPESGSWEPWPLR
;
A
#
# COMPACT_ATOMS: atom_id res chain seq x y z
N MET A 1 8.66 -2.06 13.84
CA MET A 1 7.50 -2.06 14.75
C MET A 1 6.90 -0.65 14.86
N LEU A 2 5.60 -0.50 14.59
CA LEU A 2 4.86 0.78 14.65
C LEU A 2 4.63 1.22 16.12
N ARG A 3 5.64 1.86 16.73
CA ARG A 3 5.58 2.21 18.15
C ARG A 3 4.42 3.17 18.45
N GLY A 4 3.57 2.79 19.40
CA GLY A 4 2.42 3.60 19.84
C GLY A 4 1.22 3.56 18.90
N TYR A 5 1.32 2.90 17.74
CA TYR A 5 0.17 2.61 16.89
C TYR A 5 -0.68 1.52 17.54
N LYS A 6 -2.00 1.67 17.43
CA LYS A 6 -2.96 0.67 17.85
C LYS A 6 -3.89 0.36 16.67
N ARG A 7 -3.79 -0.86 16.14
CA ARG A 7 -4.73 -1.35 15.14
C ARG A 7 -6.16 -1.23 15.67
N PRO A 8 -7.11 -0.69 14.88
CA PRO A 8 -8.52 -0.70 15.25
C PRO A 8 -9.01 -2.11 15.55
N ASP A 9 -10.05 -2.24 16.39
CA ASP A 9 -10.73 -3.51 16.58
C ASP A 9 -11.46 -3.89 15.29
N ILE A 10 -10.93 -4.86 14.55
CA ILE A 10 -11.49 -5.33 13.29
C ILE A 10 -12.33 -6.57 13.54
N LYS A 11 -13.62 -6.49 13.20
CA LYS A 11 -14.51 -7.64 13.15
C LYS A 11 -14.65 -8.08 11.71
N PHE A 12 -14.04 -9.22 11.40
CA PHE A 12 -14.26 -9.86 10.10
C PHE A 12 -15.65 -10.49 10.09
N ALA A 13 -16.47 -10.06 9.13
CA ALA A 13 -17.77 -10.65 8.92
C ALA A 13 -17.63 -12.03 8.27
N GLU A 14 -18.58 -12.91 8.58
CA GLU A 14 -18.78 -14.14 7.83
C GLU A 14 -19.60 -13.80 6.59
N TYR A 15 -19.08 -14.17 5.42
CA TYR A 15 -19.74 -13.99 4.13
C TYR A 15 -20.30 -15.34 3.68
N LEU A 16 -21.50 -15.34 3.11
CA LEU A 16 -22.22 -16.55 2.73
C LEU A 16 -22.44 -16.57 1.22
N ASP A 17 -22.28 -17.74 0.59
CA ASP A 17 -22.60 -17.94 -0.82
C ASP A 17 -24.13 -17.97 -1.08
N GLU A 18 -24.51 -18.13 -2.34
CA GLU A 18 -25.91 -18.24 -2.76
C GLU A 18 -26.70 -19.38 -2.07
N LEU A 19 -26.00 -20.39 -1.53
CA LEU A 19 -26.59 -21.52 -0.80
C LEU A 19 -26.62 -21.31 0.72
N GLY A 20 -26.12 -20.18 1.20
CA GLY A 20 -26.02 -19.85 2.63
C GLY A 20 -24.83 -20.52 3.33
N THR A 21 -23.83 -21.00 2.58
CA THR A 21 -22.63 -21.62 3.12
C THR A 21 -21.55 -20.56 3.35
N PRO A 22 -20.83 -20.57 4.49
CA PRO A 22 -19.72 -19.66 4.71
C PRO A 22 -18.63 -19.78 3.63
N ILE A 23 -18.22 -18.64 3.08
CA ILE A 23 -17.13 -18.53 2.11
C ILE A 23 -15.81 -18.34 2.88
N PRO A 24 -14.84 -19.26 2.79
CA PRO A 24 -13.56 -19.16 3.47
C PRO A 24 -12.59 -18.28 2.67
N TYR A 25 -12.84 -16.97 2.58
CA TYR A 25 -11.98 -16.04 1.84
C TYR A 25 -10.51 -16.10 2.31
N GLY A 26 -9.58 -16.27 1.36
CA GLY A 26 -8.15 -16.50 1.58
C GLY A 26 -7.74 -17.98 1.53
N GLU A 27 -8.71 -18.89 1.62
CA GLU A 27 -8.53 -20.34 1.59
C GLU A 27 -9.61 -21.01 0.69
N ARG A 28 -10.20 -20.27 -0.24
CA ARG A 28 -11.34 -20.73 -1.04
C ARG A 28 -10.97 -21.81 -2.05
N TRP A 29 -9.72 -21.84 -2.49
CA TRP A 29 -9.27 -22.69 -3.59
C TRP A 29 -8.12 -23.62 -3.17
N ASP A 30 -8.34 -24.93 -3.29
CA ASP A 30 -7.28 -25.94 -3.16
C ASP A 30 -6.40 -26.06 -4.44
N GLY A 31 -6.72 -25.28 -5.48
CA GLY A 31 -6.12 -25.35 -6.82
C GLY A 31 -6.48 -24.14 -7.66
N GLU A 32 -6.53 -24.31 -8.99
CA GLU A 32 -6.90 -23.20 -9.88
C GLU A 32 -8.37 -22.80 -9.67
N PRO A 33 -8.67 -21.51 -9.44
CA PRO A 33 -10.04 -21.03 -9.29
C PRO A 33 -10.88 -21.27 -10.55
N ASP A 34 -12.19 -21.42 -10.36
CA ASP A 34 -13.12 -21.44 -11.49
C ASP A 34 -13.00 -20.15 -12.31
N HIS A 35 -12.94 -20.29 -13.64
CA HIS A 35 -12.66 -19.17 -14.54
C HIS A 35 -13.70 -18.04 -14.43
N GLU A 36 -14.96 -18.36 -14.10
CA GLU A 36 -16.02 -17.36 -13.92
C GLU A 36 -15.74 -16.44 -12.71
N SER A 37 -15.07 -16.96 -11.67
CA SER A 37 -14.74 -16.21 -10.45
C SER A 37 -13.75 -15.06 -10.69
N TYR A 38 -13.03 -15.04 -11.82
CA TYR A 38 -12.14 -13.93 -12.17
C TYR A 38 -12.89 -12.64 -12.55
N SER A 39 -14.18 -12.74 -12.87
CA SER A 39 -15.02 -11.60 -13.26
C SER A 39 -16.11 -11.28 -12.22
N VAL A 40 -16.05 -11.92 -11.05
CA VAL A 40 -17.02 -11.77 -9.97
C VAL A 40 -16.32 -11.15 -8.76
N THR A 41 -17.00 -10.22 -8.12
CA THR A 41 -16.69 -9.76 -6.76
C THR A 41 -18.00 -9.74 -5.99
N GLU A 42 -18.29 -10.83 -5.28
CA GLU A 42 -19.59 -11.01 -4.63
C GLU A 42 -19.73 -10.12 -3.39
N HIS A 43 -18.66 -10.04 -2.59
CA HIS A 43 -18.61 -9.29 -1.33
C HIS A 43 -17.50 -8.23 -1.30
N PRO A 44 -17.61 -7.13 -2.08
CA PRO A 44 -16.59 -6.07 -2.08
C PRO A 44 -16.41 -5.41 -0.70
N GLU A 45 -17.44 -5.41 0.14
CA GLU A 45 -17.39 -4.90 1.51
C GLU A 45 -16.38 -5.65 2.40
N ARG A 46 -15.93 -6.85 2.01
CA ARG A 46 -14.91 -7.62 2.73
C ARG A 46 -13.59 -6.89 2.89
N PHE A 47 -13.29 -5.97 1.98
CA PHE A 47 -12.05 -5.20 1.98
C PHE A 47 -12.15 -3.89 2.79
N ALA A 48 -13.34 -3.50 3.27
CA ALA A 48 -13.53 -2.29 4.08
C ALA A 48 -12.61 -2.19 5.33
N PRO A 49 -12.27 -3.28 6.04
CA PRO A 49 -11.30 -3.23 7.14
C PRO A 49 -9.94 -2.62 6.79
N VAL A 50 -9.45 -2.82 5.57
CA VAL A 50 -8.15 -2.27 5.13
C VAL A 50 -8.19 -0.74 5.13
N GLN A 51 -9.31 -0.14 4.71
CA GLN A 51 -9.48 1.32 4.77
C GLN A 51 -9.56 1.84 6.21
N HIS A 52 -10.15 1.08 7.14
CA HIS A 52 -10.17 1.46 8.55
C HIS A 52 -8.75 1.50 9.13
N VAL A 53 -7.92 0.50 8.80
CA VAL A 53 -6.51 0.45 9.17
C VAL A 53 -5.73 1.61 8.55
N ALA A 54 -5.89 1.87 7.25
CA ALA A 54 -5.22 2.99 6.58
C ALA A 54 -5.54 4.36 7.22
N ARG A 55 -6.80 4.58 7.62
CA ARG A 55 -7.21 5.80 8.33
C ARG A 55 -6.58 5.91 9.71
N ALA A 56 -6.49 4.79 10.44
CA ALA A 56 -5.83 4.75 11.75
C ALA A 56 -4.32 5.02 11.63
N LEU A 57 -3.66 4.44 10.61
CA LEU A 57 -2.26 4.71 10.30
C LEU A 57 -2.04 6.18 9.94
N LEU A 58 -2.91 6.79 9.13
CA LEU A 58 -2.85 8.23 8.83
C LEU A 58 -2.94 9.09 10.10
N GLY A 59 -3.92 8.81 10.98
CA GLY A 59 -4.06 9.53 12.24
C GLY A 59 -2.83 9.37 13.14
N TRP A 60 -2.34 8.14 13.30
CA TRP A 60 -1.13 7.85 14.05
C TRP A 60 0.10 8.58 13.49
N MET A 61 0.30 8.57 12.16
CA MET A 61 1.41 9.28 11.51
C MET A 61 1.36 10.79 11.77
N GLN A 62 0.16 11.38 11.71
CA GLN A 62 -0.05 12.81 11.98
C GLN A 62 0.28 13.17 13.43
N GLU A 63 -0.06 12.29 14.37
CA GLU A 63 0.17 12.50 15.80
C GLU A 63 1.63 12.28 16.20
N GLN A 64 2.31 11.27 15.66
CA GLN A 64 3.64 10.86 16.12
C GLN A 64 4.81 11.54 15.39
N PHE A 65 4.64 11.95 14.12
CA PHE A 65 5.75 12.45 13.31
C PHE A 65 5.58 13.89 12.86
N GLN A 66 6.71 14.58 12.67
CA GLN A 66 6.75 15.92 12.08
C GLN A 66 6.48 15.81 10.57
N VAL A 67 5.21 15.74 10.22
CA VAL A 67 4.72 15.62 8.84
C VAL A 67 3.70 16.70 8.52
N ARG A 68 3.60 17.00 7.23
CA ARG A 68 2.53 17.80 6.63
C ARG A 68 1.65 16.87 5.80
N CYS A 69 0.35 16.86 6.08
CA CYS A 69 -0.63 16.12 5.29
C CYS A 69 -1.55 17.10 4.56
N PHE A 70 -1.88 16.79 3.32
CA PHE A 70 -2.83 17.59 2.52
C PHE A 70 -3.52 16.72 1.49
N GLU A 71 -4.71 17.16 1.08
CA GLU A 71 -5.42 16.56 -0.04
C GLU A 71 -4.68 16.82 -1.34
N ASP A 72 -4.46 15.77 -2.12
CA ASP A 72 -3.79 15.83 -3.41
C ASP A 72 -4.55 14.98 -4.44
N PRO A 73 -5.53 15.57 -5.17
CA PRO A 73 -6.20 14.87 -6.27
C PRO A 73 -5.25 14.41 -7.38
N GLY A 74 -4.06 15.03 -7.49
CA GLY A 74 -3.02 14.65 -8.44
C GLY A 74 -2.47 13.25 -8.16
N LEU A 75 -2.34 12.86 -6.90
CA LEU A 75 -1.85 11.54 -6.50
C LEU A 75 -2.68 10.41 -7.10
N ALA A 76 -4.02 10.47 -7.00
CA ALA A 76 -4.89 9.49 -7.62
C ALA A 76 -4.71 9.40 -9.15
N THR A 77 -4.44 10.54 -9.81
CA THR A 77 -4.14 10.57 -11.24
C THR A 77 -2.81 9.89 -11.56
N GLU A 78 -1.77 10.11 -10.73
CA GLU A 78 -0.47 9.47 -10.87
C GLU A 78 -0.54 7.94 -10.70
N LEU A 79 -1.41 7.48 -9.80
CA LEU A 79 -1.71 6.06 -9.56
C LEU A 79 -2.70 5.47 -10.59
N ARG A 80 -3.13 6.27 -11.58
CA ARG A 80 -4.09 5.87 -12.63
C ARG A 80 -5.43 5.38 -12.08
N ILE A 81 -5.85 5.93 -10.95
CA ILE A 81 -7.13 5.61 -10.31
C ILE A 81 -8.22 6.49 -10.96
N PRO A 82 -9.34 5.91 -11.42
CA PRO A 82 -10.43 6.69 -12.00
C PRO A 82 -10.96 7.75 -11.01
N PRO A 83 -11.07 9.03 -11.39
CA PRO A 83 -11.43 10.10 -10.46
C PRO A 83 -12.79 9.90 -9.76
N ASP A 84 -13.74 9.25 -10.43
CA ASP A 84 -15.08 8.97 -9.92
C ASP A 84 -15.11 7.84 -8.89
N THR A 85 -14.04 7.06 -8.75
CA THR A 85 -13.90 6.02 -7.72
C THR A 85 -13.14 6.51 -6.49
N VAL A 86 -12.46 7.65 -6.55
CA VAL A 86 -11.68 8.20 -5.44
C VAL A 86 -12.63 8.74 -4.35
N MET A 87 -12.41 8.29 -3.11
CA MET A 87 -13.06 8.84 -1.92
C MET A 87 -12.17 9.84 -1.19
N CYS A 88 -10.86 9.59 -1.18
CA CYS A 88 -9.88 10.39 -0.46
C CYS A 88 -8.51 10.21 -1.12
N SER A 89 -7.73 11.28 -1.26
CA SER A 89 -6.37 11.21 -1.80
C SER A 89 -5.49 12.17 -1.00
N ILE A 90 -4.57 11.62 -0.21
CA ILE A 90 -3.78 12.36 0.76
C ILE A 90 -2.30 12.13 0.49
N ARG A 91 -1.53 13.22 0.44
CA ARG A 91 -0.06 13.18 0.46
C ARG A 91 0.44 13.56 1.84
N ILE A 92 1.42 12.82 2.34
CA ILE A 92 2.07 12.98 3.63
C ILE A 92 3.55 13.22 3.36
N LEU A 93 4.02 14.41 3.73
CA LEU A 93 5.41 14.82 3.53
C LEU A 93 6.08 15.03 4.89
N PRO A 94 7.11 14.26 5.23
CA PRO A 94 7.99 14.56 6.36
C PRO A 94 8.66 15.93 6.20
N VAL A 95 8.99 16.57 7.32
CA VAL A 95 9.72 17.85 7.30
C VAL A 95 11.16 17.71 6.79
N ASP A 96 11.76 16.53 6.93
CA ASP A 96 13.07 16.20 6.38
C ASP A 96 12.90 15.53 5.01
N SER A 97 13.48 16.14 3.96
CA SER A 97 13.36 15.64 2.59
C SER A 97 14.14 14.35 2.34
N ARG A 98 14.96 13.90 3.28
CA ARG A 98 15.67 12.60 3.20
C ARG A 98 14.80 11.43 3.65
N CYS A 99 13.62 11.70 4.20
CA CYS A 99 12.64 10.69 4.57
C CYS A 99 11.71 10.37 3.39
N ALA A 100 11.27 9.12 3.27
CA ALA A 100 10.34 8.71 2.22
C ALA A 100 9.01 9.47 2.38
N PRO A 101 8.52 10.23 1.38
CA PRO A 101 7.14 10.70 1.39
C PRO A 101 6.17 9.52 1.26
N LEU A 102 4.91 9.74 1.65
CA LEU A 102 3.87 8.70 1.61
C LEU A 102 2.58 9.25 0.99
N GLY A 103 1.92 8.47 0.15
CA GLY A 103 0.62 8.77 -0.42
C GLY A 103 -0.41 7.69 -0.07
N ILE A 104 -1.63 8.09 0.31
CA ILE A 104 -2.76 7.19 0.54
C ILE A 104 -3.93 7.62 -0.32
N VAL A 105 -4.46 6.71 -1.13
CA VAL A 105 -5.73 6.91 -1.85
C VAL A 105 -6.72 5.84 -1.41
N LEU A 106 -7.90 6.29 -0.99
CA LEU A 106 -9.03 5.43 -0.64
C LEU A 106 -10.08 5.47 -1.75
N THR A 107 -10.61 4.32 -2.12
CA THR A 107 -11.55 4.16 -3.25
C THR A 107 -12.94 3.70 -2.81
N LYS A 108 -13.95 3.89 -3.67
CA LYS A 108 -15.34 3.45 -3.46
C LYS A 108 -15.50 1.93 -3.48
N PHE A 109 -14.77 1.26 -4.37
CA PHE A 109 -14.46 -0.16 -4.19
C PHE A 109 -13.52 -0.21 -2.98
N PRO A 110 -13.90 -0.82 -1.84
CA PRO A 110 -13.17 -0.62 -0.59
C PRO A 110 -11.72 -1.09 -0.75
N GLY A 111 -10.83 -0.12 -0.90
CA GLY A 111 -9.43 -0.38 -1.18
C GLY A 111 -8.53 0.79 -0.81
N VAL A 112 -7.24 0.49 -0.72
CA VAL A 112 -6.18 1.42 -0.34
C VAL A 112 -5.09 1.31 -1.38
N HIS A 113 -4.75 2.43 -2.02
CA HIS A 113 -3.53 2.55 -2.81
C HIS A 113 -2.49 3.32 -2.00
N LEU A 114 -1.30 2.74 -1.90
CA LEU A 114 -0.16 3.28 -1.18
C LEU A 114 0.91 3.70 -2.18
N GLU A 115 1.46 4.90 -2.01
CA GLU A 115 2.72 5.32 -2.62
C GLU A 115 3.75 5.50 -1.50
N LEU A 116 4.95 4.92 -1.64
CA LEU A 116 6.07 5.15 -0.74
C LEU A 116 7.28 5.68 -1.51
N GLY A 117 7.96 6.66 -0.94
CA GLY A 117 9.17 7.21 -1.54
C GLY A 117 8.87 7.87 -2.89
N ALA A 118 9.68 7.50 -3.87
CA ALA A 118 9.67 8.03 -5.22
C ALA A 118 8.93 7.14 -6.21
N LEU A 119 8.94 5.83 -6.01
CA LEU A 119 8.49 4.89 -7.04
C LEU A 119 7.66 3.71 -6.53
N TYR A 120 7.75 3.35 -5.25
CA TYR A 120 7.00 2.22 -4.73
C TYR A 120 5.50 2.49 -4.71
N GLN A 121 4.73 1.54 -5.23
CA GLN A 121 3.27 1.59 -5.28
C GLN A 121 2.72 0.22 -4.91
N ALA A 122 1.70 0.19 -4.06
CA ALA A 122 0.95 -1.00 -3.69
C ALA A 122 -0.55 -0.71 -3.70
N ALA A 123 -1.36 -1.75 -3.89
CA ALA A 123 -2.81 -1.68 -3.84
C ALA A 123 -3.34 -2.82 -2.96
N PHE A 124 -4.33 -2.51 -2.14
CA PHE A 124 -4.97 -3.43 -1.22
C PHE A 124 -6.49 -3.34 -1.39
N PRO A 125 -7.16 -4.34 -1.98
CA PRO A 125 -6.57 -5.50 -2.63
C PRO A 125 -5.80 -5.14 -3.92
N TYR A 126 -4.90 -6.01 -4.36
CA TYR A 126 -4.30 -5.94 -5.68
C TYR A 126 -5.32 -6.29 -6.78
N CYS A 127 -6.17 -7.27 -6.51
CA CYS A 127 -7.30 -7.70 -7.32
C CYS A 127 -8.53 -7.96 -6.44
N GLY A 128 -9.65 -7.33 -6.80
CA GLY A 128 -10.90 -7.47 -6.06
C GLY A 128 -11.72 -8.72 -6.38
N CYS A 129 -11.31 -9.55 -7.34
CA CYS A 129 -12.13 -10.67 -7.79
C CYS A 129 -12.10 -11.84 -6.81
N ASP A 130 -13.12 -12.68 -6.90
CA ASP A 130 -13.31 -13.86 -6.07
C ASP A 130 -12.30 -14.98 -6.38
N ALA A 131 -11.76 -15.01 -7.60
CA ALA A 131 -10.71 -15.97 -7.97
C ALA A 131 -9.36 -15.66 -7.29
N CYS A 132 -8.97 -14.39 -7.22
CA CYS A 132 -7.72 -13.99 -6.55
C CYS A 132 -7.79 -14.19 -5.04
N ASP A 133 -9.00 -14.24 -4.49
CA ASP A 133 -9.27 -14.67 -3.11
C ASP A 133 -8.40 -13.97 -2.05
N GLU A 134 -8.15 -12.68 -2.22
CA GLU A 134 -7.20 -12.00 -1.34
C GLU A 134 -7.60 -12.04 0.14
N HIS A 135 -6.62 -12.34 1.00
CA HIS A 135 -6.83 -12.51 2.43
C HIS A 135 -6.69 -11.17 3.17
N VAL A 136 -7.78 -10.71 3.79
CA VAL A 136 -7.86 -9.37 4.41
C VAL A 136 -6.92 -9.20 5.61
N PRO A 137 -6.75 -10.18 6.52
CA PRO A 137 -5.74 -10.11 7.56
C PRO A 137 -4.32 -9.88 7.02
N ASP A 138 -3.91 -10.62 5.99
CA ASP A 138 -2.58 -10.49 5.39
C ASP A 138 -2.37 -9.12 4.74
N MET A 139 -3.39 -8.61 4.02
CA MET A 139 -3.35 -7.26 3.46
C MET A 139 -3.17 -6.18 4.54
N ILE A 140 -3.82 -6.34 5.69
CA ILE A 140 -3.67 -5.42 6.83
C ILE A 140 -2.25 -5.47 7.38
N GLU A 141 -1.70 -6.67 7.56
CA GLU A 141 -0.33 -6.87 8.06
C GLU A 141 0.70 -6.30 7.08
N GLU A 142 0.52 -6.55 5.79
CA GLU A 142 1.40 -6.02 4.74
C GLU A 142 1.33 -4.48 4.67
N LEU A 143 0.14 -3.88 4.69
CA LEU A 143 -0.01 -2.42 4.72
C LEU A 143 0.70 -1.82 5.94
N GLU A 144 0.53 -2.41 7.13
CA GLU A 144 1.18 -1.95 8.35
C GLU A 144 2.71 -2.12 8.30
N ALA A 145 3.20 -3.22 7.73
CA ALA A 145 4.62 -3.46 7.55
C ALA A 145 5.26 -2.47 6.58
N GLN A 146 4.62 -2.19 5.44
CA GLN A 146 5.09 -1.23 4.44
C GLN A 146 5.13 0.21 4.99
N VAL A 147 4.06 0.64 5.67
CA VAL A 147 4.05 1.94 6.36
C VAL A 147 5.12 1.97 7.46
N GLY A 148 5.26 0.89 8.22
CA GLY A 148 6.25 0.73 9.26
C GLY A 148 7.69 0.87 8.76
N ALA A 149 8.00 0.27 7.63
CA ALA A 149 9.31 0.36 7.01
C ALA A 149 9.63 1.80 6.56
N ALA A 150 8.66 2.50 5.97
CA ALA A 150 8.83 3.87 5.52
C ALA A 150 9.13 4.83 6.69
N VAL A 151 8.32 4.76 7.75
CA VAL A 151 8.48 5.66 8.91
C VAL A 151 9.70 5.34 9.77
N SER A 152 10.17 4.08 9.78
CA SER A 152 11.38 3.68 10.52
C SER A 152 12.68 3.83 9.73
N GLY A 153 12.64 4.27 8.46
CA GLY A 153 13.83 4.33 7.59
C GLY A 153 14.35 2.95 7.17
N ALA A 154 13.51 1.92 7.31
CA ALA A 154 13.80 0.56 6.86
C ALA A 154 13.34 0.30 5.43
N PHE A 155 12.87 1.35 4.74
CA PHE A 155 12.52 1.31 3.33
C PHE A 155 13.66 1.92 2.49
N GLY A 156 14.09 1.19 1.48
CA GLY A 156 15.07 1.63 0.49
C GLY A 156 14.54 1.47 -0.93
N GLU A 157 15.00 2.33 -1.82
CA GLU A 157 14.76 2.18 -3.25
C GLU A 157 15.87 2.83 -4.06
N TYR A 158 16.24 2.18 -5.16
CA TYR A 158 17.30 2.66 -6.04
C TYR A 158 17.10 2.19 -7.48
N LEU A 159 17.77 2.87 -8.40
CA LEU A 159 17.76 2.59 -9.83
C LEU A 159 19.09 1.93 -10.20
N ASP A 160 19.03 0.67 -10.62
CA ASP A 160 20.15 -0.04 -11.23
C ASP A 160 20.10 0.21 -12.74
N LEU A 161 20.72 1.31 -13.17
CA LEU A 161 20.69 1.76 -14.57
C LEU A 161 21.43 0.80 -15.51
N ASP A 162 22.46 0.11 -15.01
CA ASP A 162 23.23 -0.84 -15.81
C ASP A 162 22.40 -2.10 -16.10
N ALA A 163 21.60 -2.55 -15.12
CA ALA A 163 20.70 -3.68 -15.31
C ALA A 163 19.30 -3.29 -15.80
N GLY A 164 18.99 -2.00 -15.91
CA GLY A 164 17.64 -1.54 -16.27
C GLY A 164 16.57 -1.84 -15.23
N ARG A 165 16.93 -1.91 -13.93
CA ARG A 165 16.02 -2.34 -12.86
C ARG A 165 15.72 -1.23 -11.85
N LEU A 166 14.49 -1.24 -11.35
CA LEU A 166 14.08 -0.58 -10.11
C LEU A 166 14.11 -1.62 -9.01
N VAL A 167 14.70 -1.28 -7.87
CA VAL A 167 14.73 -2.14 -6.69
C VAL A 167 14.11 -1.42 -5.50
N HIS A 168 13.25 -2.12 -4.78
CA HIS A 168 12.66 -1.71 -3.52
C HIS A 168 13.08 -2.70 -2.43
N ARG A 169 13.45 -2.18 -1.26
CA ARG A 169 13.92 -2.97 -0.13
C ARG A 169 13.13 -2.63 1.13
N PHE A 170 12.75 -3.66 1.86
CA PHE A 170 12.11 -3.58 3.16
C PHE A 170 12.94 -4.36 4.17
N GLU A 171 13.40 -3.69 5.23
CA GLU A 171 14.18 -4.30 6.34
C GLU A 171 13.37 -4.20 7.65
N VAL A 172 12.28 -4.95 7.76
CA VAL A 172 11.37 -4.90 8.90
C VAL A 172 11.54 -6.14 9.76
N ASP A 173 11.76 -5.99 11.07
CA ASP A 173 12.02 -7.11 12.01
C ASP A 173 11.02 -8.27 11.90
N GLU A 174 9.74 -7.97 11.59
CA GLU A 174 8.65 -8.94 11.47
C GLU A 174 8.61 -9.67 10.12
N MET A 175 9.07 -9.03 9.04
CA MET A 175 9.06 -9.57 7.67
C MET A 175 10.45 -10.06 7.21
N GLY A 176 11.49 -9.74 7.99
CA GLY A 176 12.88 -9.90 7.59
C GLY A 176 13.29 -8.91 6.49
N PHE A 177 14.32 -9.28 5.76
CA PHE A 177 14.73 -8.58 4.54
C PHE A 177 13.86 -9.06 3.37
N SER A 178 13.18 -8.12 2.72
CA SER A 178 12.44 -8.35 1.48
C SER A 178 12.95 -7.41 0.40
N GLU A 179 13.16 -7.94 -0.80
CA GLU A 179 13.56 -7.21 -1.98
C GLU A 179 12.56 -7.47 -3.10
N GLN A 180 12.08 -6.40 -3.71
CA GLN A 180 11.23 -6.44 -4.89
C GLN A 180 11.92 -5.70 -6.02
N SER A 181 11.89 -6.27 -7.22
CA SER A 181 12.46 -5.63 -8.41
C SER A 181 11.43 -5.51 -9.53
N GLY A 182 11.53 -4.40 -10.25
CA GLY A 182 10.71 -4.10 -11.43
C GLY A 182 11.57 -3.60 -12.58
N SER A 183 10.99 -3.50 -13.77
CA SER A 183 11.69 -2.96 -14.94
C SER A 183 11.63 -1.43 -14.94
N LEU A 184 12.73 -0.77 -15.31
CA LEU A 184 12.70 0.67 -15.57
C LEU A 184 11.87 1.03 -16.80
N ASP A 185 11.66 0.08 -17.72
CA ASP A 185 10.85 0.28 -18.92
C ASP A 185 9.35 0.45 -18.60
N ASP A 186 8.91 -0.01 -17.43
CA ASP A 186 7.53 0.17 -16.95
C ASP A 186 7.27 1.62 -16.49
N LEU A 187 8.32 2.42 -16.31
CA LEU A 187 8.24 3.80 -15.84
C LEU A 187 8.16 4.79 -17.01
N SER A 188 7.16 5.67 -16.97
CA SER A 188 7.14 6.80 -17.91
C SER A 188 8.36 7.72 -17.70
N PRO A 189 8.89 8.37 -18.75
CA PRO A 189 10.02 9.31 -18.62
C PRO A 189 9.79 10.41 -17.58
N ALA A 190 8.55 10.91 -17.47
CA ALA A 190 8.18 11.92 -16.49
C ALA A 190 8.25 11.39 -15.05
N ARG A 191 7.83 10.15 -14.81
CA ARG A 191 7.90 9.50 -13.49
C ARG A 191 9.34 9.22 -13.11
N LEU A 192 10.16 8.73 -14.04
CA LEU A 192 11.59 8.51 -13.81
C LEU A 192 12.32 9.84 -13.49
N ALA A 193 12.01 10.92 -14.21
CA ALA A 193 12.61 12.23 -13.95
C ALA A 193 12.24 12.79 -12.56
N ARG A 194 10.99 12.63 -12.13
CA ARG A 194 10.56 13.01 -10.78
C ARG A 194 11.27 12.16 -9.72
N ALA A 195 11.35 10.85 -9.92
CA ALA A 195 12.02 9.97 -8.97
C ALA A 195 13.49 10.33 -8.78
N ARG A 196 14.23 10.55 -9.86
CA ARG A 196 15.64 10.95 -9.81
C ARG A 196 15.88 12.27 -9.05
N ALA A 197 14.87 13.12 -8.92
CA ALA A 197 15.00 14.38 -8.19
C ALA A 197 14.95 14.22 -6.67
N ILE A 198 14.41 13.11 -6.16
CA ILE A 198 14.20 12.89 -4.72
C ILE A 198 14.84 11.61 -4.18
N LEU A 199 15.19 10.65 -5.04
CA LEU A 199 15.81 9.40 -4.64
C LEU A 199 17.10 9.65 -3.85
N PRO A 200 17.28 9.01 -2.67
CA PRO A 200 18.50 9.13 -1.91
C PRO A 200 19.68 8.46 -2.65
N GLU A 201 20.85 9.09 -2.66
CA GLU A 201 22.05 8.53 -3.30
C GLU A 201 22.49 7.20 -2.65
N SER A 202 22.20 7.01 -1.36
CA SER A 202 22.44 5.77 -0.63
C SER A 202 21.48 4.63 -1.02
N GLY A 203 20.38 4.95 -1.71
CA GLY A 203 19.28 4.03 -1.95
C GLY A 203 18.44 3.70 -0.71
N SER A 204 18.65 4.41 0.41
CA SER A 204 17.92 4.20 1.66
C SER A 204 17.32 5.52 2.16
N TRP A 205 16.06 5.48 2.57
CA TRP A 205 15.37 6.63 3.14
C TRP A 205 15.64 6.74 4.64
N GLU A 206 15.72 7.97 5.15
CA GLU A 206 15.91 8.24 6.58
C GLU A 206 14.62 8.02 7.39
N PRO A 207 14.71 7.63 8.67
CA PRO A 207 13.55 7.51 9.55
C PRO A 207 12.84 8.84 9.72
N TRP A 208 11.51 8.79 9.84
CA TRP A 208 10.70 9.99 10.00
C TRP A 208 10.97 10.66 11.36
N PRO A 209 11.13 12.00 11.40
CA PRO A 209 11.34 12.72 12.66
C PRO A 209 10.09 12.68 13.54
N LEU A 210 10.24 12.28 14.80
CA LEU A 210 9.17 12.30 15.80
C LEU A 210 8.78 13.75 16.17
N ARG A 211 7.51 13.98 16.51
CA ARG A 211 7.03 15.26 17.06
C ARG A 211 7.56 15.55 18.46
#